data_AF-A0A0R2ZFA5-F1
#
_entry.id   AF-A0A0R2ZFA5-F1
#
_cell.length_a   1.000
_cell.length_b   1.000
_cell.length_c   1.000
_cell.angle_alpha   90.00
_cell.angle_beta   90.00
_cell.angle_gamma   90.00
#
_symmetry.space_group_name_H-M   'P 1'
#
loop_
_entity.id
_entity.type
_entity.pdbx_description
1 polymer ?
#
loop_
_entity_poly.entity_id
_entity_poly.type
_entity_poly.pdbx_seq_one_letter_code
_entity_poly.pdbx_strand_id
1 'polypeptide(L)'
;MIEFIDPRGVPVRVQDAAEADELENALTGILGMEFDPLPLLQQREVRCPVSRLIECAARLSSMEDRQIHQAKGLLDSLAHEELDQREQGHLAACNHWVNQDYELAHGCWRELLTRHPRDVVALFSVHMLEFNMGWTERMRETLVSVTPYWGPSHPHYGYVRGIEAFALVENGDYDTASIAAECALAINPRDIYAIHAACHVGYERGHYAQTLKWLDDTQSNWATNPCMRIHLWWHHALFNLYMQRPEDVLHTFHQKIRIKNDPDGYEDLDAVSLLWRLSLTGVDVCELWQEVAQHWMPSIDQSQYWFNDVHSIMAMASSNHQVLVQRILRRIDATYGKVPQVATVTRTVCQGLVAFQQGDYAAAYELLSNILPAVRAIGGSNAQRDLLELTTIEAAIRARKFDQAEQLIECGRSLRHPSPFRTFFVDRLRDQEPIHRRA
;
A
#
# COMPACT_ATOMS: atom_id res chain seq x y z
N MET A 1 -2.89 -37.72 -2.44
CA MET A 1 -2.33 -36.61 -3.23
C MET A 1 -1.37 -37.19 -4.25
N ILE A 2 -1.28 -36.56 -5.42
CA ILE A 2 -0.31 -36.82 -6.47
C ILE A 2 0.69 -35.66 -6.50
N GLU A 3 1.94 -35.94 -6.86
CA GLU A 3 2.94 -34.89 -7.10
C GLU A 3 2.86 -34.46 -8.58
N PHE A 4 2.66 -33.16 -8.80
CA PHE A 4 2.65 -32.52 -10.11
C PHE A 4 3.81 -31.54 -10.18
N ILE A 5 4.54 -31.53 -11.30
CA ILE A 5 5.50 -30.47 -11.57
C ILE A 5 4.74 -29.37 -12.29
N ASP A 6 4.59 -28.23 -11.63
CA ASP A 6 3.88 -27.09 -12.21
C ASP A 6 4.63 -26.52 -13.44
N PRO A 7 4.01 -25.61 -14.22
CA PRO A 7 4.67 -24.99 -15.38
C PRO A 7 5.96 -24.22 -15.07
N ARG A 8 6.29 -24.03 -13.78
CA ARG A 8 7.47 -23.31 -13.28
C ARG A 8 8.60 -24.26 -12.90
N GLY A 9 8.36 -25.56 -12.91
CA GLY A 9 9.29 -26.59 -12.47
C GLY A 9 9.32 -26.78 -10.96
N VAL A 10 8.30 -26.29 -10.23
CA VAL A 10 8.17 -26.45 -8.78
C VAL A 10 7.24 -27.63 -8.50
N PRO A 11 7.63 -28.58 -7.62
CA PRO A 11 6.76 -29.67 -7.20
C PRO A 11 5.57 -29.14 -6.39
N VAL A 12 4.37 -29.61 -6.73
CA VAL A 12 3.12 -29.26 -6.07
C VAL A 12 2.33 -30.54 -5.79
N ARG A 13 1.89 -30.72 -4.54
CA ARG A 13 1.08 -31.87 -4.13
C ARG A 13 -0.40 -31.50 -4.23
N VAL A 14 -1.12 -32.14 -5.14
CA VAL A 14 -2.54 -31.88 -5.42
C VAL A 14 -3.35 -33.17 -5.35
N GLN A 15 -4.66 -33.10 -5.36
CA GLN A 15 -5.55 -34.27 -5.39
C GLN A 15 -5.66 -34.85 -6.79
N ASP A 16 -5.78 -33.99 -7.79
CA ASP A 16 -5.94 -34.33 -9.21
C ASP A 16 -5.43 -33.20 -10.10
N ALA A 17 -5.41 -33.43 -11.41
CA ALA A 17 -4.93 -32.44 -12.39
C ALA A 17 -5.82 -31.18 -12.44
N ALA A 18 -7.11 -31.29 -12.13
CA ALA A 18 -7.99 -30.12 -12.11
C ALA A 18 -7.61 -29.18 -10.95
N GLU A 19 -7.23 -29.71 -9.78
CA GLU A 19 -6.77 -28.86 -8.66
C GLU A 19 -5.47 -28.14 -9.02
N ALA A 20 -4.59 -28.76 -9.81
CA ALA A 20 -3.41 -28.08 -10.34
C ALA A 20 -3.80 -26.88 -11.22
N ASP A 21 -4.69 -27.06 -12.19
CA ASP A 21 -5.15 -25.97 -13.07
C ASP A 21 -5.85 -24.84 -12.29
N GLU A 22 -6.64 -25.20 -11.28
CA GLU A 22 -7.30 -24.25 -10.39
C GLU A 22 -6.30 -23.42 -9.57
N LEU A 23 -5.25 -24.07 -9.06
CA LEU A 23 -4.14 -23.41 -8.38
C LEU A 23 -3.38 -22.46 -9.32
N GLU A 24 -3.07 -22.88 -10.55
CA GLU A 24 -2.43 -22.02 -11.55
C GLU A 24 -3.23 -20.74 -11.81
N ASN A 25 -4.55 -20.89 -11.97
CA ASN A 25 -5.45 -19.75 -12.15
C ASN A 25 -5.50 -18.86 -10.91
N ALA A 26 -5.57 -19.44 -9.71
CA ALA A 26 -5.54 -18.67 -8.46
C ALA A 26 -4.22 -17.88 -8.29
N LEU A 27 -3.08 -18.48 -8.65
CA LEU A 27 -1.78 -17.81 -8.62
C LEU A 27 -1.71 -16.65 -9.62
N THR A 28 -2.29 -16.82 -10.81
CA THR A 28 -2.43 -15.73 -11.78
C THR A 28 -3.27 -14.58 -11.21
N GLY A 29 -4.38 -14.92 -10.52
CA GLY A 29 -5.22 -13.94 -9.83
C GLY A 29 -4.48 -13.18 -8.73
N ILE A 30 -3.65 -13.85 -7.94
CA ILE A 30 -2.83 -13.23 -6.88
C ILE A 30 -1.79 -12.29 -7.47
N LEU A 31 -1.00 -12.76 -8.44
CA LEU A 31 0.11 -12.01 -9.01
C LEU A 31 -0.38 -10.82 -9.84
N GLY A 32 -1.42 -11.05 -10.65
CA GLY A 32 -1.98 -10.02 -11.53
C GLY A 32 -3.01 -9.12 -10.87
N MET A 33 -3.46 -9.46 -9.65
CA MET A 33 -4.59 -8.81 -8.95
C MET A 33 -5.79 -8.58 -9.89
N GLU A 34 -6.03 -9.51 -10.82
CA GLU A 34 -7.05 -9.36 -11.87
C GLU A 34 -8.45 -9.69 -11.37
N PHE A 35 -8.54 -10.58 -10.37
CA PHE A 35 -9.76 -11.00 -9.70
C PHE A 35 -9.43 -11.51 -8.29
N ASP A 36 -10.45 -11.63 -7.45
CA ASP A 36 -10.30 -12.25 -6.13
C ASP A 36 -9.99 -13.75 -6.28
N PRO A 37 -8.80 -14.23 -5.86
CA PRO A 37 -8.41 -15.63 -5.99
C PRO A 37 -9.09 -16.54 -4.96
N LEU A 38 -9.67 -16.00 -3.89
CA LEU A 38 -10.21 -16.79 -2.78
C LEU A 38 -11.34 -17.75 -3.18
N PRO A 39 -12.32 -17.37 -4.02
CA PRO A 39 -13.35 -18.30 -4.48
C PRO A 39 -12.78 -19.55 -5.17
N LEU A 40 -11.70 -19.41 -5.95
CA LEU A 40 -11.04 -20.55 -6.59
C LEU A 40 -10.34 -21.45 -5.56
N LEU A 41 -9.66 -20.85 -4.58
CA LEU A 41 -8.98 -21.57 -3.50
C LEU A 41 -9.96 -22.27 -2.53
N GLN A 42 -11.24 -21.90 -2.56
CA GLN A 42 -12.28 -22.39 -1.66
C GLN A 42 -13.30 -23.32 -2.32
N GLN A 43 -13.25 -23.50 -3.64
CA GLN A 43 -14.30 -24.20 -4.37
C GLN A 43 -14.41 -25.69 -4.03
N ARG A 44 -13.34 -26.29 -3.51
CA ARG A 44 -13.30 -27.71 -3.14
C ARG A 44 -13.54 -27.92 -1.65
N GLU A 45 -14.31 -28.96 -1.33
CA GLU A 45 -14.57 -29.39 0.06
C GLU A 45 -13.29 -29.92 0.73
N VAL A 46 -12.54 -30.78 0.04
CA VAL A 46 -11.22 -31.24 0.46
C VAL A 46 -10.20 -30.45 -0.35
N ARG A 47 -9.20 -29.85 0.31
CA ARG A 47 -8.21 -28.98 -0.33
C ARG A 47 -6.80 -29.42 0.00
N CYS A 48 -5.91 -29.43 -0.99
CA CYS A 48 -4.49 -29.67 -0.75
C CYS A 48 -3.89 -28.61 0.20
N PRO A 49 -2.80 -28.93 0.93
CA PRO A 49 -2.19 -28.00 1.88
C PRO A 49 -1.75 -26.69 1.22
N VAL A 50 -1.11 -26.77 0.05
CA VAL A 50 -0.61 -25.60 -0.68
C VAL A 50 -1.71 -24.60 -1.04
N SER A 51 -2.92 -25.06 -1.40
CA SER A 51 -4.08 -24.18 -1.67
C SER A 51 -4.43 -23.32 -0.46
N ARG A 52 -4.49 -23.94 0.73
CA ARG A 52 -4.77 -23.23 1.99
C ARG A 52 -3.63 -22.31 2.39
N LEU A 53 -2.39 -22.69 2.15
CA LEU A 53 -1.22 -21.84 2.42
C LEU A 53 -1.19 -20.59 1.52
N ILE A 54 -1.57 -20.74 0.25
CA ILE A 54 -1.76 -19.63 -0.69
C ILE A 54 -2.88 -18.70 -0.19
N GLU A 55 -4.01 -19.25 0.23
CA GLU A 55 -5.10 -18.47 0.83
C GLU A 55 -4.62 -17.72 2.08
N CYS A 56 -3.90 -18.37 2.99
CA CYS A 56 -3.33 -17.73 4.17
C CYS A 56 -2.44 -16.55 3.79
N ALA A 57 -1.51 -16.73 2.85
CA ALA A 57 -0.63 -15.68 2.38
C ALA A 57 -1.40 -14.49 1.77
N ALA A 58 -2.41 -14.76 0.94
CA ALA A 58 -3.24 -13.72 0.34
C ALA A 58 -4.01 -12.92 1.40
N ARG A 59 -4.60 -13.61 2.39
CA ARG A 59 -5.31 -12.98 3.51
C ARG A 59 -4.40 -12.15 4.41
N LEU A 60 -3.20 -12.64 4.71
CA LEU A 60 -2.23 -11.90 5.52
C LEU A 60 -1.75 -10.62 4.82
N SER A 61 -1.61 -10.68 3.49
CA SER A 61 -1.15 -9.55 2.68
C SER A 61 -2.12 -8.36 2.68
N SER A 62 -3.41 -8.56 2.96
CA SER A 62 -4.38 -7.46 3.04
C SER A 62 -4.24 -6.60 4.29
N MET A 63 -3.56 -7.11 5.33
CA MET A 63 -3.37 -6.44 6.62
C MET A 63 -4.68 -5.99 7.30
N GLU A 64 -5.76 -6.73 7.06
CA GLU A 64 -7.06 -6.55 7.72
C GLU A 64 -7.23 -7.56 8.86
N ASP A 65 -7.75 -7.11 10.02
CA ASP A 65 -7.91 -7.96 11.20
C ASP A 65 -8.81 -9.19 10.93
N ARG A 66 -9.93 -8.98 10.21
CA ARG A 66 -10.82 -10.06 9.76
C ARG A 66 -10.07 -11.14 8.97
N GLN A 67 -9.19 -10.71 8.07
CA GLN A 67 -8.45 -11.59 7.17
C GLN A 67 -7.35 -12.35 7.91
N ILE A 68 -6.66 -11.67 8.83
CA ILE A 68 -5.65 -12.29 9.71
C ILE A 68 -6.29 -13.35 10.61
N HIS A 69 -7.46 -13.09 11.18
CA HIS A 69 -8.20 -14.08 11.97
C HIS A 69 -8.62 -15.31 11.16
N GLN A 70 -9.06 -15.10 9.91
CA GLN A 70 -9.38 -16.19 8.99
C GLN A 70 -8.13 -17.00 8.62
N ALA A 71 -7.00 -16.33 8.35
CA ALA A 71 -5.71 -16.99 8.11
C ALA A 71 -5.28 -17.84 9.31
N LYS A 72 -5.42 -17.32 10.54
CA LYS A 72 -5.12 -18.08 11.76
C LYS A 72 -5.94 -19.37 11.87
N GLY A 73 -7.26 -19.29 11.67
CA GLY A 73 -8.12 -20.47 11.70
C GLY A 73 -7.74 -21.52 10.65
N LEU A 74 -7.30 -21.08 9.46
CA LEU A 74 -6.80 -21.98 8.41
C LEU A 74 -5.47 -22.65 8.80
N LEU A 75 -4.53 -21.90 9.39
CA LEU A 75 -3.25 -22.45 9.84
C LEU A 75 -3.42 -23.48 10.97
N ASP A 76 -4.31 -23.21 11.93
CA ASP A 76 -4.64 -24.15 13.01
C ASP A 76 -5.19 -25.48 12.43
N SER A 77 -5.92 -25.43 11.31
CA SER A 77 -6.44 -26.63 10.63
C SER A 77 -5.36 -27.45 9.90
N LEU A 78 -4.25 -26.82 9.48
CA LEU A 78 -3.17 -27.44 8.70
C LEU A 78 -2.17 -28.23 9.58
N ALA A 79 -2.12 -27.96 10.88
CA ALA A 79 -1.11 -28.52 11.79
C ALA A 79 -1.16 -30.05 11.96
N HIS A 80 -2.22 -30.70 11.46
CA HIS A 80 -2.43 -32.16 11.56
C HIS A 80 -2.05 -32.94 10.29
N GLU A 81 -1.47 -32.29 9.29
CA GLU A 81 -1.19 -32.89 7.98
C GLU A 81 0.30 -33.18 7.75
N GLU A 82 0.59 -34.20 6.95
CA GLU A 82 1.94 -34.49 6.49
C GLU A 82 2.34 -33.53 5.36
N LEU A 83 3.07 -32.48 5.71
CA LEU A 83 3.57 -31.44 4.81
C LEU A 83 4.98 -31.76 4.30
N ASP A 84 5.24 -31.44 3.03
CA ASP A 84 6.60 -31.47 2.47
C ASP A 84 7.45 -30.26 2.92
N GLN A 85 8.74 -30.23 2.53
CA GLN A 85 9.65 -29.17 2.95
C GLN A 85 9.23 -27.76 2.49
N ARG A 86 8.63 -27.65 1.30
CA ARG A 86 8.17 -26.38 0.74
C ARG A 86 6.93 -25.89 1.50
N GLU A 87 5.96 -26.78 1.68
CA GLU A 87 4.73 -26.56 2.45
C GLU A 87 5.05 -26.16 3.90
N GLN A 88 6.02 -26.83 4.54
CA GLN A 88 6.51 -26.49 5.88
C GLN A 88 7.09 -25.07 5.95
N GLY A 89 7.85 -24.65 4.94
CA GLY A 89 8.39 -23.28 4.88
C GLY A 89 7.31 -22.21 4.79
N HIS A 90 6.26 -22.44 3.97
CA HIS A 90 5.12 -21.54 3.88
C HIS A 90 4.30 -21.52 5.18
N LEU A 91 4.06 -22.69 5.78
CA LEU A 91 3.37 -22.80 7.06
C LEU A 91 4.12 -22.03 8.16
N ALA A 92 5.44 -22.19 8.25
CA ALA A 92 6.27 -21.47 9.21
C ALA A 92 6.17 -19.96 9.00
N ALA A 93 6.30 -19.48 7.75
CA ALA A 93 6.20 -18.07 7.42
C ALA A 93 4.85 -17.47 7.82
N CYS A 94 3.75 -18.12 7.44
CA CYS A 94 2.39 -17.68 7.77
C CYS A 94 2.13 -17.68 9.28
N ASN A 95 2.60 -18.70 10.01
CA ASN A 95 2.50 -18.75 11.47
C ASN A 95 3.26 -17.60 12.15
N HIS A 96 4.47 -17.28 11.67
CA HIS A 96 5.22 -16.15 12.18
C HIS A 96 4.50 -14.82 11.90
N TRP A 97 3.94 -14.62 10.71
CA TRP A 97 3.20 -13.39 10.40
C TRP A 97 1.97 -13.24 11.28
N VAL A 98 1.13 -14.28 11.45
CA VAL A 98 -0.05 -14.22 12.33
C VAL A 98 0.31 -13.84 13.77
N ASN A 99 1.50 -14.24 14.23
CA ASN A 99 1.99 -13.90 15.58
C ASN A 99 2.77 -12.58 15.64
N GLN A 100 2.83 -11.84 14.53
CA GLN A 100 3.53 -10.57 14.34
C GLN A 100 5.06 -10.70 14.44
N ASP A 101 5.61 -11.89 14.22
CA ASP A 101 7.04 -12.17 14.15
C ASP A 101 7.55 -11.92 12.71
N TYR A 102 7.37 -10.71 12.20
CA TYR A 102 7.56 -10.37 10.78
C TYR A 102 8.96 -10.70 10.25
N GLU A 103 10.02 -10.52 11.06
CA GLU A 103 11.39 -10.86 10.70
C GLU A 103 11.58 -12.37 10.47
N LEU A 104 10.93 -13.21 11.29
CA LEU A 104 10.97 -14.66 11.12
C LEU A 104 10.15 -15.09 9.90
N ALA A 105 8.98 -14.47 9.68
CA ALA A 105 8.17 -14.72 8.49
C ALA A 105 8.94 -14.41 7.19
N HIS A 106 9.61 -13.25 7.16
CA HIS A 106 10.50 -12.85 6.07
C HIS A 106 11.62 -13.87 5.84
N GLY A 107 12.32 -14.25 6.91
CA GLY A 107 13.40 -15.24 6.85
C GLY A 107 12.95 -16.56 6.21
N CYS A 108 11.79 -17.09 6.61
CA CYS A 108 11.24 -18.32 6.06
C CYS A 108 10.99 -18.23 4.54
N TRP A 109 10.40 -17.14 4.04
CA TRP A 109 10.20 -16.99 2.59
C TRP A 109 11.48 -16.72 1.82
N ARG A 110 12.44 -15.97 2.38
CA ARG A 110 13.76 -15.79 1.77
C ARG A 110 14.51 -17.11 1.62
N GLU A 111 14.40 -17.97 2.63
CA GLU A 111 14.98 -19.31 2.61
C GLU A 111 14.30 -20.20 1.54
N LEU A 112 12.98 -20.12 1.41
CA LEU A 112 12.23 -20.78 0.33
C LEU A 112 12.68 -20.29 -1.05
N LEU A 113 12.80 -18.98 -1.27
CA LEU A 113 13.27 -18.42 -2.54
C LEU A 113 14.72 -18.80 -2.87
N THR A 114 15.54 -19.08 -1.86
CA THR A 114 16.91 -19.59 -2.08
C THR A 114 16.88 -21.01 -2.66
N ARG A 115 15.94 -21.86 -2.21
CA ARG A 115 15.79 -23.25 -2.70
C ARG A 115 14.97 -23.34 -3.98
N HIS A 116 13.95 -22.50 -4.09
CA HIS A 116 12.94 -22.46 -5.14
C HIS A 116 12.81 -21.02 -5.65
N PRO A 117 13.78 -20.50 -6.42
CA PRO A 117 13.78 -19.11 -6.87
C PRO A 117 12.62 -18.75 -7.83
N ARG A 118 11.88 -19.77 -8.30
CA ARG A 118 10.66 -19.65 -9.12
C ARG A 118 9.36 -19.80 -8.33
N ASP A 119 9.43 -19.84 -7.00
CA ASP A 119 8.24 -19.92 -6.16
C ASP A 119 7.52 -18.56 -6.13
N VAL A 120 6.48 -18.44 -6.95
CA VAL A 120 5.67 -17.22 -7.05
C VAL A 120 4.92 -16.88 -5.76
N VAL A 121 4.55 -17.89 -4.96
CA VAL A 121 3.83 -17.66 -3.71
C VAL A 121 4.78 -17.01 -2.71
N ALA A 122 5.99 -17.58 -2.58
CA ALA A 122 7.00 -17.03 -1.68
C ALA A 122 7.43 -15.63 -2.12
N LEU A 123 7.61 -15.41 -3.44
CA LEU A 123 7.97 -14.11 -4.00
C LEU A 123 6.90 -13.05 -3.72
N PHE A 124 5.64 -13.34 -4.02
CA PHE A 124 4.55 -12.39 -3.78
C PHE A 124 4.37 -12.10 -2.29
N SER A 125 4.44 -13.13 -1.46
CA SER A 125 4.20 -13.01 -0.01
C SER A 125 5.30 -12.21 0.69
N VAL A 126 6.57 -12.48 0.36
CA VAL A 126 7.69 -11.71 0.93
C VAL A 126 7.67 -10.27 0.43
N HIS A 127 7.32 -10.04 -0.84
CA HIS A 127 7.19 -8.71 -1.42
C HIS A 127 6.10 -7.88 -0.71
N MET A 128 4.92 -8.48 -0.49
CA MET A 128 3.83 -7.83 0.25
C MET A 128 4.21 -7.54 1.70
N LEU A 129 4.91 -8.48 2.37
CA LEU A 129 5.43 -8.25 3.71
C LEU A 129 6.43 -7.08 3.74
N GLU A 130 7.41 -7.08 2.83
CA GLU A 130 8.43 -6.03 2.72
C GLU A 130 7.79 -4.66 2.43
N PHE A 131 6.78 -4.60 1.57
CA PHE A 131 5.99 -3.39 1.34
C PHE A 131 5.27 -2.92 2.61
N ASN A 132 4.52 -3.81 3.26
CA ASN A 132 3.73 -3.48 4.45
C ASN A 132 4.62 -3.00 5.61
N MET A 133 5.81 -3.59 5.75
CA MET A 133 6.78 -3.23 6.79
C MET A 133 7.70 -2.06 6.40
N GLY A 134 7.59 -1.56 5.17
CA GLY A 134 8.43 -0.48 4.66
C GLY A 134 9.89 -0.87 4.43
N TRP A 135 10.19 -2.16 4.32
CA TRP A 135 11.53 -2.72 4.07
C TRP A 135 11.92 -2.60 2.60
N THR A 136 11.94 -1.36 2.12
CA THR A 136 12.11 -1.02 0.70
C THR A 136 13.44 -1.55 0.16
N GLU A 137 14.54 -1.45 0.92
CA GLU A 137 15.84 -2.00 0.53
C GLU A 137 15.80 -3.53 0.38
N ARG A 138 15.13 -4.23 1.31
CA ARG A 138 14.99 -5.70 1.25
C ARG A 138 14.18 -6.15 0.04
N MET A 139 13.16 -5.38 -0.36
CA MET A 139 12.39 -5.63 -1.57
C MET A 139 13.28 -5.67 -2.82
N ARG A 140 14.23 -4.72 -2.93
CA ARG A 140 15.22 -4.71 -4.01
C ARG A 140 16.16 -5.91 -3.92
N GLU A 141 16.70 -6.21 -2.74
CA GLU A 141 17.58 -7.36 -2.52
C GLU A 141 16.91 -8.68 -2.89
N THR A 142 15.63 -8.82 -2.52
CA THR A 142 14.81 -9.98 -2.85
C THR A 142 14.72 -10.18 -4.36
N LEU A 143 14.39 -9.13 -5.11
CA LEU A 143 14.30 -9.21 -6.56
C LEU A 143 15.63 -9.50 -7.23
N VAL A 144 16.72 -8.87 -6.79
CA VAL A 144 18.07 -9.16 -7.33
C VAL A 144 18.40 -10.64 -7.18
N SER A 145 17.98 -11.28 -6.08
CA SER A 145 18.27 -12.70 -5.84
C SER A 145 17.44 -13.68 -6.69
N VAL A 146 16.26 -13.27 -7.19
CA VAL A 146 15.35 -14.17 -7.92
C VAL A 146 15.29 -13.88 -9.42
N THR A 147 15.43 -12.63 -9.85
CA THR A 147 15.27 -12.19 -11.26
C THR A 147 16.09 -13.01 -12.28
N PRO A 148 17.32 -13.48 -12.01
CA PRO A 148 18.06 -14.30 -12.98
C PRO A 148 17.40 -15.64 -13.33
N TYR A 149 16.46 -16.11 -12.50
CA TYR A 149 15.75 -17.37 -12.70
C TYR A 149 14.47 -17.23 -13.53
N TRP A 150 14.06 -16.00 -13.83
CA TRP A 150 12.85 -15.68 -14.61
C TRP A 150 13.25 -15.19 -16.00
N GLY A 151 12.73 -15.85 -17.03
CA GLY A 151 12.98 -15.47 -18.41
C GLY A 151 11.68 -15.30 -19.20
N PRO A 152 11.71 -14.69 -20.41
CA PRO A 152 10.51 -14.38 -21.19
C PRO A 152 9.63 -15.58 -21.56
N SER A 153 10.18 -16.80 -21.55
CA SER A 153 9.42 -18.03 -21.78
C SER A 153 8.60 -18.50 -20.58
N HIS A 154 8.82 -17.90 -19.40
CA HIS A 154 8.13 -18.28 -18.18
C HIS A 154 6.72 -17.66 -18.14
N PRO A 155 5.64 -18.44 -17.84
CA PRO A 155 4.26 -17.95 -17.88
C PRO A 155 4.01 -16.69 -17.03
N HIS A 156 4.62 -16.61 -15.86
CA HIS A 156 4.49 -15.46 -14.94
C HIS A 156 5.55 -14.37 -15.11
N TYR A 157 6.38 -14.42 -16.17
CA TYR A 157 7.47 -13.45 -16.36
C TYR A 157 6.96 -12.00 -16.35
N GLY A 158 5.84 -11.71 -17.04
CA GLY A 158 5.24 -10.39 -17.05
C GLY A 158 4.91 -9.86 -15.66
N TYR A 159 4.25 -10.66 -14.82
CA TYR A 159 3.92 -10.27 -13.45
C TYR A 159 5.16 -10.03 -12.58
N VAL A 160 6.19 -10.86 -12.71
CA VAL A 160 7.46 -10.66 -12.00
C VAL A 160 8.13 -9.35 -12.43
N ARG A 161 8.06 -8.99 -13.70
CA ARG A 161 8.52 -7.67 -14.19
C ARG A 161 7.69 -6.51 -13.62
N GLY A 162 6.39 -6.70 -13.40
CA GLY A 162 5.54 -5.74 -12.70
C GLY A 162 5.95 -5.52 -11.22
N ILE A 163 6.19 -6.62 -10.49
CA ILE A 163 6.69 -6.58 -9.10
C ILE A 163 8.07 -5.91 -9.05
N GLU A 164 8.96 -6.26 -10.00
CA GLU A 164 10.28 -5.65 -10.14
C GLU A 164 10.20 -4.15 -10.37
N ALA A 165 9.31 -3.70 -11.26
CA ALA A 165 9.11 -2.29 -11.54
C ALA A 165 8.73 -1.52 -10.27
N PHE A 166 7.78 -2.03 -9.48
CA PHE A 166 7.32 -1.39 -8.25
C PHE A 166 8.44 -1.28 -7.20
N ALA A 167 9.21 -2.35 -7.00
CA ALA A 167 10.30 -2.31 -6.04
C ALA A 167 11.42 -1.35 -6.44
N LEU A 168 11.76 -1.32 -7.73
CA LEU A 168 12.80 -0.43 -8.25
C LEU A 168 12.40 1.03 -8.12
N VAL A 169 11.15 1.38 -8.45
CA VAL A 169 10.67 2.77 -8.31
C VAL A 169 10.65 3.21 -6.85
N GLU A 170 10.24 2.34 -5.93
CA GLU A 170 10.25 2.65 -4.50
C GLU A 170 11.67 2.83 -3.93
N ASN A 171 12.69 2.23 -4.58
CA ASN A 171 14.11 2.36 -4.27
C ASN A 171 14.84 3.47 -5.04
N GLY A 172 14.13 4.27 -5.84
CA GLY A 172 14.74 5.38 -6.59
C GLY A 172 15.41 5.00 -7.92
N ASP A 173 15.31 3.74 -8.37
CA ASP A 173 15.85 3.27 -9.65
C ASP A 173 14.79 3.43 -10.76
N TYR A 174 14.48 4.68 -11.09
CA TYR A 174 13.34 5.02 -11.93
C TYR A 174 13.50 4.58 -13.40
N ASP A 175 14.73 4.53 -13.92
CA ASP A 175 14.99 4.14 -15.32
C ASP A 175 14.73 2.65 -15.51
N THR A 176 15.30 1.83 -14.64
CA THR A 176 15.10 0.38 -14.68
C THR A 176 13.65 0.02 -14.35
N ALA A 177 13.02 0.74 -13.43
CA ALA A 177 11.59 0.57 -13.12
C ALA A 177 10.70 0.82 -14.35
N SER A 178 10.94 1.87 -15.14
CA SER A 178 10.17 2.17 -16.35
C SER A 178 10.28 1.03 -17.36
N ILE A 179 11.50 0.55 -17.61
CA ILE A 179 11.76 -0.56 -18.54
C ILE A 179 11.07 -1.85 -18.08
N ALA A 180 11.09 -2.13 -16.77
CA ALA A 180 10.40 -3.29 -16.21
C ALA A 180 8.88 -3.20 -16.37
N ALA A 181 8.28 -2.04 -16.09
CA ALA A 181 6.85 -1.81 -16.29
C ALA A 181 6.46 -1.93 -17.77
N GLU A 182 7.21 -1.30 -18.68
CA GLU A 182 6.98 -1.39 -20.13
C GLU A 182 7.06 -2.84 -20.63
N CYS A 183 8.02 -3.62 -20.12
CA CYS A 183 8.15 -5.04 -20.45
C CYS A 183 6.93 -5.84 -19.98
N ALA A 184 6.47 -5.62 -18.74
CA ALA A 184 5.27 -6.28 -18.22
C ALA A 184 4.02 -5.91 -19.05
N LEU A 185 3.83 -4.63 -19.35
CA LEU A 185 2.68 -4.12 -20.09
C LEU A 185 2.67 -4.52 -21.57
N ALA A 186 3.84 -4.74 -22.17
CA ALA A 186 3.94 -5.29 -23.52
C ALA A 186 3.48 -6.76 -23.58
N ILE A 187 3.64 -7.51 -22.49
CA ILE A 187 3.18 -8.90 -22.36
C ILE A 187 1.69 -8.93 -22.01
N ASN A 188 1.29 -8.17 -20.99
CA ASN A 188 -0.08 -8.07 -20.52
C ASN A 188 -0.45 -6.59 -20.30
N PRO A 189 -1.15 -5.94 -21.24
CA PRO A 189 -1.59 -4.55 -21.09
C PRO A 189 -2.55 -4.29 -19.93
N ARG A 190 -3.09 -5.34 -19.30
CA ARG A 190 -4.02 -5.29 -18.17
C ARG A 190 -3.37 -5.68 -16.84
N ASP A 191 -2.06 -5.88 -16.80
CA ASP A 191 -1.33 -6.11 -15.55
C ASP A 191 -1.45 -4.87 -14.66
N ILE A 192 -2.35 -4.95 -13.68
CA ILE A 192 -2.72 -3.80 -12.86
C ILE A 192 -1.57 -3.35 -11.95
N TYR A 193 -0.69 -4.28 -11.56
CA TYR A 193 0.44 -4.00 -10.71
C TYR A 193 1.54 -3.27 -11.50
N ALA A 194 1.76 -3.65 -12.76
CA ALA A 194 2.63 -2.93 -13.67
C ALA A 194 2.10 -1.53 -14.03
N ILE A 195 0.78 -1.39 -14.25
CA ILE A 195 0.14 -0.07 -14.45
C ILE A 195 0.37 0.82 -13.22
N HIS A 196 0.16 0.26 -12.04
CA HIS A 196 0.41 0.94 -10.77
C HIS A 196 1.87 1.37 -10.61
N ALA A 197 2.83 0.49 -10.91
CA ALA A 197 4.25 0.84 -10.90
C ALA A 197 4.59 1.97 -11.88
N ALA A 198 3.98 1.98 -13.08
CA ALA A 198 4.14 3.07 -14.03
C ALA A 198 3.58 4.41 -13.53
N CYS A 199 2.47 4.40 -12.78
CA CYS A 199 1.97 5.59 -12.08
C CYS A 199 3.01 6.13 -11.09
N HIS A 200 3.63 5.24 -10.29
CA HIS A 200 4.71 5.63 -9.39
C HIS A 200 5.88 6.22 -10.15
N VAL A 201 6.33 5.63 -11.27
CA VAL A 201 7.43 6.20 -12.07
C VAL A 201 7.07 7.61 -12.56
N GLY A 202 5.84 7.80 -13.03
CA GLY A 202 5.32 9.10 -13.45
C GLY A 202 5.33 10.14 -12.32
N TYR A 203 4.80 9.76 -11.15
CA TYR A 203 4.83 10.57 -9.94
C TYR A 203 6.26 10.93 -9.54
N GLU A 204 7.13 9.92 -9.52
CA GLU A 204 8.49 10.01 -9.04
C GLU A 204 9.40 10.89 -9.90
N ARG A 205 9.05 11.06 -11.18
CA ARG A 205 9.73 11.93 -12.16
C ARG A 205 9.04 13.28 -12.38
N GLY A 206 7.91 13.53 -11.73
CA GLY A 206 7.14 14.76 -11.95
C GLY A 206 6.42 14.81 -13.30
N HIS A 207 6.22 13.68 -13.97
CA HIS A 207 5.56 13.57 -15.27
C HIS A 207 4.02 13.57 -15.15
N TYR A 208 3.47 14.37 -14.23
CA TYR A 208 2.06 14.30 -13.81
C TYR A 208 1.07 14.40 -14.97
N ALA A 209 1.24 15.38 -15.87
CA ALA A 209 0.34 15.58 -17.02
C ALA A 209 0.41 14.43 -18.04
N GLN A 210 1.62 13.91 -18.29
CA GLN A 210 1.84 12.83 -19.25
C GLN A 210 1.24 11.52 -18.72
N THR A 211 1.48 11.21 -17.45
CA THR A 211 0.96 9.99 -16.82
C THR A 211 -0.57 10.04 -16.67
N LEU A 212 -1.13 11.20 -16.34
CA LEU A 212 -2.59 11.40 -16.34
C LEU A 212 -3.20 11.09 -17.71
N LYS A 213 -2.64 11.68 -18.77
CA LYS A 213 -3.10 11.40 -20.14
C LYS A 213 -2.98 9.91 -20.50
N TRP A 214 -1.88 9.26 -20.13
CA TRP A 214 -1.69 7.84 -20.39
C TRP A 214 -2.72 6.97 -19.64
N LEU A 215 -3.07 7.31 -18.39
CA LEU A 215 -4.14 6.64 -17.65
C LEU A 215 -5.50 6.79 -18.35
N ASP A 216 -5.82 8.00 -18.83
CA ASP A 216 -7.05 8.26 -19.59
C ASP A 216 -7.08 7.44 -20.89
N ASP A 217 -5.98 7.43 -21.66
CA ASP A 217 -5.87 6.72 -22.93
C ASP A 217 -5.95 5.19 -22.77
N THR A 218 -5.55 4.66 -21.61
CA THR A 218 -5.53 3.22 -21.31
C THR A 218 -6.63 2.78 -20.34
N GLN A 219 -7.62 3.64 -20.08
CA GLN A 219 -8.66 3.43 -19.08
C GLN A 219 -9.36 2.06 -19.18
N SER A 220 -9.60 1.56 -20.40
CA SER A 220 -10.23 0.25 -20.63
C SER A 220 -9.45 -0.94 -20.03
N ASN A 221 -8.15 -0.78 -19.80
CA ASN A 221 -7.30 -1.85 -19.28
C ASN A 221 -7.42 -2.01 -17.76
N TRP A 222 -7.75 -0.94 -17.03
CA TRP A 222 -7.61 -0.89 -15.58
C TRP A 222 -8.84 -0.41 -14.81
N ALA A 223 -9.72 0.41 -15.40
CA ALA A 223 -10.76 1.11 -14.64
C ALA A 223 -11.83 0.21 -14.01
N THR A 224 -11.97 -1.03 -14.49
CA THR A 224 -12.89 -2.03 -13.96
C THR A 224 -12.19 -3.16 -13.20
N ASN A 225 -10.88 -3.05 -12.96
CA ASN A 225 -10.16 -4.05 -12.19
C ASN A 225 -10.74 -4.12 -10.75
N PRO A 226 -11.12 -5.30 -10.26
CA PRO A 226 -11.82 -5.41 -8.97
C PRO A 226 -10.92 -5.10 -7.77
N CYS A 227 -9.62 -5.36 -7.87
CA CYS A 227 -8.69 -5.27 -6.73
C CYS A 227 -8.07 -3.87 -6.55
N MET A 228 -7.71 -3.19 -7.64
CA MET A 228 -6.84 -2.00 -7.60
C MET A 228 -7.40 -0.78 -8.35
N ARG A 229 -8.61 -0.85 -8.94
CA ARG A 229 -9.17 0.31 -9.67
C ARG A 229 -9.26 1.57 -8.81
N ILE A 230 -9.65 1.44 -7.53
CA ILE A 230 -9.82 2.59 -6.64
C ILE A 230 -8.46 3.25 -6.41
N HIS A 231 -7.42 2.45 -6.21
CA HIS A 231 -6.07 2.95 -6.02
C HIS A 231 -5.51 3.63 -7.29
N LEU A 232 -5.82 3.13 -8.49
CA LEU A 232 -5.45 3.83 -9.72
C LEU A 232 -6.25 5.12 -9.95
N TRP A 233 -7.53 5.15 -9.57
CA TRP A 233 -8.29 6.40 -9.54
C TRP A 233 -7.75 7.38 -8.50
N TRP A 234 -7.17 6.89 -7.39
CA TRP A 234 -6.43 7.72 -6.45
C TRP A 234 -5.17 8.34 -7.06
N HIS A 235 -4.38 7.56 -7.83
CA HIS A 235 -3.25 8.12 -8.60
C HIS A 235 -3.71 9.15 -9.64
N HIS A 236 -4.79 8.86 -10.36
CA HIS A 236 -5.42 9.79 -11.31
C HIS A 236 -5.80 11.12 -10.63
N ALA A 237 -6.46 11.04 -9.47
CA ALA A 237 -6.81 12.19 -8.66
C ALA A 237 -5.56 12.91 -8.11
N LEU A 238 -4.52 12.17 -7.70
CA LEU A 238 -3.25 12.73 -7.24
C LEU A 238 -2.56 13.53 -8.36
N PHE A 239 -2.57 13.05 -9.60
CA PHE A 239 -2.02 13.82 -10.72
C PHE A 239 -2.81 15.11 -10.98
N ASN A 240 -4.14 15.07 -10.90
CA ASN A 240 -4.97 16.27 -10.98
C ASN A 240 -4.69 17.25 -9.84
N LEU A 241 -4.43 16.77 -8.63
CA LEU A 241 -4.02 17.60 -7.50
C LEU A 241 -2.69 18.30 -7.78
N TYR A 242 -1.69 17.57 -8.27
CA TYR A 242 -0.38 18.15 -8.61
C TYR A 242 -0.45 19.17 -9.75
N MET A 243 -1.47 19.05 -10.59
CA MET A 243 -1.83 19.98 -11.65
C MET A 243 -2.72 21.15 -11.18
N GLN A 244 -3.03 21.25 -9.88
CA GLN A 244 -3.91 22.26 -9.28
C GLN A 244 -5.32 22.28 -9.89
N ARG A 245 -5.93 21.10 -10.07
CA ARG A 245 -7.29 20.91 -10.59
C ARG A 245 -8.25 20.30 -9.54
N PRO A 246 -8.57 21.02 -8.45
CA PRO A 246 -9.33 20.45 -7.33
C PRO A 246 -10.75 19.97 -7.72
N GLU A 247 -11.39 20.59 -8.71
CA GLU A 247 -12.69 20.14 -9.22
C GLU A 247 -12.63 18.73 -9.83
N ASP A 248 -11.58 18.44 -10.63
CA ASP A 248 -11.35 17.11 -11.22
C ASP A 248 -11.02 16.07 -10.14
N VAL A 249 -10.29 16.48 -9.09
CA VAL A 249 -10.01 15.65 -7.91
C VAL A 249 -11.30 15.25 -7.21
N LEU A 250 -12.19 16.22 -6.91
CA LEU A 250 -13.47 15.97 -6.25
C LEU A 250 -14.42 15.15 -7.14
N HIS A 251 -14.43 15.40 -8.45
CA HIS A 251 -15.19 14.59 -9.40
C HIS A 251 -14.76 13.12 -9.34
N THR A 252 -13.45 12.87 -9.42
CA THR A 252 -12.88 11.51 -9.33
C THR A 252 -13.16 10.87 -7.97
N PHE A 253 -13.06 11.65 -6.89
CA PHE A 253 -13.39 11.21 -5.54
C PHE A 253 -14.82 10.65 -5.49
N HIS A 254 -15.82 11.45 -5.87
CA HIS A 254 -17.23 11.05 -5.81
C HIS A 254 -17.60 9.93 -6.78
N GLN A 255 -17.11 10.01 -8.02
CA GLN A 255 -17.57 9.12 -9.09
C GLN A 255 -16.81 7.79 -9.15
N LYS A 256 -15.64 7.69 -8.52
CA LYS A 256 -14.75 6.54 -8.68
C LYS A 256 -14.27 5.98 -7.35
N ILE A 257 -13.72 6.82 -6.48
CA ILE A 257 -13.09 6.39 -5.22
C ILE A 257 -14.15 6.03 -4.17
N ARG A 258 -15.23 6.81 -4.06
CA ARG A 258 -16.33 6.55 -3.10
C ARG A 258 -17.23 5.37 -3.50
N ILE A 259 -17.12 4.88 -4.73
CA ILE A 259 -17.79 3.64 -5.13
C ILE A 259 -16.91 2.46 -4.71
N LYS A 260 -17.06 2.00 -3.46
CA LYS A 260 -16.31 0.88 -2.88
C LYS A 260 -16.63 -0.45 -3.59
N ASN A 261 -15.65 -1.36 -3.67
CA ASN A 261 -15.90 -2.75 -4.06
C ASN A 261 -16.42 -3.56 -2.86
N ASP A 262 -15.83 -3.36 -1.69
CA ASP A 262 -16.25 -3.95 -0.42
C ASP A 262 -16.68 -2.82 0.54
N PRO A 263 -17.97 -2.73 0.93
CA PRO A 263 -18.43 -1.76 1.93
C PRO A 263 -17.63 -1.79 3.24
N ASP A 264 -17.09 -2.94 3.62
CA ASP A 264 -16.32 -3.15 4.85
C ASP A 264 -14.79 -3.12 4.63
N GLY A 265 -14.33 -3.00 3.37
CA GLY A 265 -12.90 -3.02 3.03
C GLY A 265 -12.19 -1.70 3.36
N TYR A 266 -10.87 -1.76 3.55
CA TYR A 266 -10.04 -0.57 3.83
C TYR A 266 -9.70 0.29 2.60
N GLU A 267 -10.52 0.22 1.54
CA GLU A 267 -10.44 1.11 0.37
C GLU A 267 -10.61 2.60 0.75
N ASP A 268 -11.12 2.89 1.96
CA ASP A 268 -11.22 4.23 2.52
C ASP A 268 -9.86 4.89 2.83
N LEU A 269 -8.74 4.15 2.83
CA LEU A 269 -7.38 4.69 2.96
C LEU A 269 -7.10 5.76 1.89
N ASP A 270 -7.42 5.45 0.63
CA ASP A 270 -7.20 6.34 -0.50
C ASP A 270 -8.08 7.59 -0.39
N ALA A 271 -9.34 7.41 0.03
CA ALA A 271 -10.27 8.51 0.26
C ALA A 271 -9.77 9.47 1.36
N VAL A 272 -9.39 8.93 2.52
CA VAL A 272 -8.84 9.71 3.66
C VAL A 272 -7.61 10.50 3.23
N SER A 273 -6.68 9.84 2.56
CA SER A 273 -5.41 10.45 2.19
C SER A 273 -5.57 11.55 1.12
N LEU A 274 -6.57 11.43 0.24
CA LEU A 274 -6.89 12.46 -0.76
C LEU A 274 -7.60 13.66 -0.14
N LEU A 275 -8.60 13.43 0.73
CA LEU A 275 -9.29 14.50 1.44
C LEU A 275 -8.34 15.33 2.30
N TRP A 276 -7.39 14.69 2.96
CA TRP A 276 -6.35 15.40 3.71
C TRP A 276 -5.49 16.27 2.81
N ARG A 277 -5.02 15.75 1.67
CA ARG A 277 -4.25 16.56 0.72
C ARG A 277 -5.04 17.78 0.21
N LEU A 278 -6.33 17.62 -0.08
CA LEU A 278 -7.21 18.73 -0.45
C LEU A 278 -7.34 19.77 0.67
N SER A 279 -7.50 19.34 1.93
CA SER A 279 -7.65 20.25 3.06
C SER A 279 -6.40 21.12 3.29
N LEU A 280 -5.20 20.61 2.97
CA LEU A 280 -3.95 21.38 3.01
C LEU A 280 -3.92 22.52 1.96
N THR A 281 -4.72 22.41 0.90
CA THR A 281 -4.83 23.43 -0.15
C THR A 281 -5.92 24.48 0.08
N GLY A 282 -6.69 24.35 1.15
CA GLY A 282 -7.81 25.25 1.46
C GLY A 282 -9.11 24.93 0.73
N VAL A 283 -9.17 23.80 0.00
CA VAL A 283 -10.45 23.28 -0.52
C VAL A 283 -11.31 22.83 0.66
N ASP A 284 -12.56 23.29 0.70
CA ASP A 284 -13.51 22.90 1.74
C ASP A 284 -14.01 21.47 1.49
N VAL A 285 -13.61 20.56 2.38
CA VAL A 285 -14.00 19.14 2.39
C VAL A 285 -14.66 18.74 3.71
N CYS A 286 -15.12 19.73 4.51
CA CYS A 286 -15.61 19.48 5.86
C CYS A 286 -16.78 18.46 5.90
N GLU A 287 -17.69 18.54 4.93
CA GLU A 287 -18.84 17.63 4.85
C GLU A 287 -18.44 16.19 4.49
N LEU A 288 -17.35 16.01 3.72
CA LEU A 288 -16.88 14.70 3.24
C LEU A 288 -16.23 13.87 4.37
N TRP A 289 -15.68 14.53 5.39
CA TRP A 289 -15.06 13.84 6.51
C TRP A 289 -16.04 13.02 7.33
N GLN A 290 -17.30 13.44 7.44
CA GLN A 290 -18.30 12.70 8.21
C GLN A 290 -18.62 11.35 7.58
N GLU A 291 -18.77 11.30 6.25
CA GLU A 291 -19.02 10.05 5.51
C GLU A 291 -17.84 9.08 5.67
N VAL A 292 -16.62 9.56 5.47
CA VAL A 292 -15.43 8.71 5.56
C VAL A 292 -15.21 8.22 7.00
N ALA A 293 -15.40 9.08 8.00
CA ALA A 293 -15.29 8.68 9.40
C ALA A 293 -16.28 7.58 9.79
N GLN A 294 -17.53 7.66 9.33
CA GLN A 294 -18.55 6.63 9.62
C GLN A 294 -18.13 5.24 9.15
N HIS A 295 -17.45 5.14 8.00
CA HIS A 295 -16.94 3.85 7.49
C HIS A 295 -15.72 3.33 8.27
N TRP A 296 -14.93 4.20 8.89
CA TRP A 296 -13.80 3.80 9.74
C TRP A 296 -14.23 3.37 11.14
N MET A 297 -15.36 3.86 11.65
CA MET A 297 -15.83 3.58 13.03
C MET A 297 -15.91 2.08 13.40
N PRO A 298 -16.39 1.16 12.54
CA PRO A 298 -16.41 -0.28 12.85
C PRO A 298 -15.01 -0.89 13.09
N SER A 299 -13.97 -0.30 12.50
CA SER A 299 -12.58 -0.75 12.62
C SER A 299 -11.79 -0.06 13.74
N ILE A 300 -12.44 0.82 14.53
CA ILE A 300 -11.78 1.64 15.56
C ILE A 300 -11.15 0.86 16.71
N ASP A 301 -11.49 -0.43 16.84
CA ASP A 301 -10.90 -1.36 17.80
C ASP A 301 -9.94 -2.38 17.17
N GLN A 302 -9.89 -2.44 15.84
CA GLN A 302 -8.98 -3.29 15.08
C GLN A 302 -7.65 -2.57 14.84
N SER A 303 -6.55 -3.15 15.29
CA SER A 303 -5.20 -2.61 15.10
C SER A 303 -4.25 -3.77 14.85
N GLN A 304 -4.04 -4.06 13.58
CA GLN A 304 -3.07 -5.04 13.10
C GLN A 304 -2.04 -4.41 12.18
N TYR A 305 -2.34 -3.20 11.67
CA TYR A 305 -1.47 -2.49 10.76
C TYR A 305 -1.46 -0.99 11.03
N TRP A 306 -0.28 -0.48 11.34
CA TRP A 306 -0.03 0.91 11.73
C TRP A 306 -0.43 1.92 10.66
N PHE A 307 -0.31 1.56 9.39
CA PHE A 307 -0.74 2.44 8.29
C PHE A 307 -2.24 2.71 8.34
N ASN A 308 -3.04 1.69 8.65
CA ASN A 308 -4.49 1.82 8.82
C ASN A 308 -4.82 2.67 10.04
N ASP A 309 -4.06 2.52 11.13
CA ASP A 309 -4.22 3.37 12.31
C ASP A 309 -3.97 4.85 12.01
N VAL A 310 -2.95 5.18 11.23
CA VAL A 310 -2.65 6.56 10.80
C VAL A 310 -3.83 7.16 10.03
N HIS A 311 -4.41 6.42 9.09
CA HIS A 311 -5.56 6.88 8.31
C HIS A 311 -6.83 6.99 9.16
N SER A 312 -7.04 6.05 10.09
CA SER A 312 -8.15 6.15 11.05
C SER A 312 -8.03 7.41 11.92
N ILE A 313 -6.81 7.78 12.33
CA ILE A 313 -6.55 9.03 13.07
C ILE A 313 -6.90 10.25 12.23
N MET A 314 -6.48 10.29 10.97
CA MET A 314 -6.83 11.39 10.06
C MET A 314 -8.35 11.54 9.94
N ALA A 315 -9.06 10.43 9.66
CA ALA A 315 -10.51 10.45 9.54
C ALA A 315 -11.21 10.95 10.82
N MET A 316 -10.86 10.38 11.99
CA MET A 316 -11.49 10.70 13.28
C MET A 316 -11.15 12.11 13.76
N ALA A 317 -9.91 12.56 13.55
CA ALA A 317 -9.49 13.90 13.94
C ALA A 317 -10.22 14.94 13.09
N SER A 318 -10.32 14.72 11.77
CA SER A 318 -10.96 15.66 10.84
C SER A 318 -12.49 15.68 10.93
N SER A 319 -13.11 14.69 11.58
CA SER A 319 -14.56 14.63 11.83
C SER A 319 -14.98 14.95 13.26
N ASN A 320 -14.08 15.50 14.09
CA ASN A 320 -14.32 15.88 15.50
C ASN A 320 -14.64 14.73 16.48
N HIS A 321 -14.22 13.50 16.19
CA HIS A 321 -14.39 12.36 17.10
C HIS A 321 -13.22 12.21 18.10
N GLN A 322 -13.00 13.22 18.94
CA GLN A 322 -11.85 13.27 19.87
C GLN A 322 -11.76 12.07 20.83
N VAL A 323 -12.91 11.52 21.28
CA VAL A 323 -12.93 10.31 22.12
C VAL A 323 -12.36 9.10 21.36
N LEU A 324 -12.66 8.97 20.07
CA LEU A 324 -12.17 7.88 19.23
C LEU A 324 -10.68 8.07 18.91
N VAL A 325 -10.22 9.30 18.68
CA VAL A 325 -8.78 9.63 18.55
C VAL A 325 -7.99 9.13 19.76
N GLN A 326 -8.45 9.45 20.98
CA GLN A 326 -7.77 9.01 22.21
C GLN A 326 -7.86 7.49 22.43
N ARG A 327 -8.88 6.83 21.89
CA ARG A 327 -9.00 5.37 21.91
C ARG A 327 -7.97 4.73 20.98
N ILE A 328 -7.84 5.22 19.75
CA ILE A 328 -6.83 4.74 18.79
C ILE A 328 -5.41 4.92 19.36
N LEU A 329 -5.07 6.12 19.86
CA LEU A 329 -3.73 6.40 20.39
C LEU A 329 -3.33 5.46 21.54
N ARG A 330 -4.25 5.20 22.48
CA ARG A 330 -3.98 4.25 23.59
C ARG A 330 -3.81 2.81 23.11
N ARG A 331 -4.51 2.43 22.05
CA ARG A 331 -4.43 1.09 21.45
C ARG A 331 -3.11 0.88 20.71
N ILE A 332 -2.65 1.85 19.92
CA ILE A 332 -1.35 1.80 19.22
C ILE A 332 -0.23 1.44 20.21
N ASP A 333 -0.23 2.04 21.41
CA ASP A 333 0.75 1.75 22.46
C ASP A 333 0.69 0.30 22.96
N ALA A 334 -0.51 -0.26 23.07
CA ALA A 334 -0.73 -1.62 23.56
C ALA A 334 -0.40 -2.68 22.50
N THR A 335 -0.81 -2.46 21.25
CA THR A 335 -0.64 -3.41 20.14
C THR A 335 0.81 -3.54 19.72
N TYR A 336 1.50 -2.42 19.51
CA TYR A 336 2.80 -2.41 18.83
C TYR A 336 4.01 -2.48 19.76
N GLY A 337 3.80 -2.75 21.05
CA GLY A 337 4.90 -2.89 22.02
C GLY A 337 5.95 -3.94 21.66
N LYS A 338 5.61 -4.91 20.79
CA LYS A 338 6.56 -5.91 20.25
C LYS A 338 7.48 -5.40 19.15
N VAL A 339 7.15 -4.27 18.50
CA VAL A 339 7.96 -3.64 17.44
C VAL A 339 8.19 -2.16 17.82
N PRO A 340 9.07 -1.88 18.81
CA PRO A 340 9.13 -0.58 19.47
C PRO A 340 9.43 0.62 18.55
N GLN A 341 10.24 0.39 17.51
CA GLN A 341 10.57 1.42 16.53
C GLN A 341 9.32 1.85 15.76
N VAL A 342 8.55 0.90 15.22
CA VAL A 342 7.35 1.21 14.43
C VAL A 342 6.26 1.79 15.33
N ALA A 343 6.13 1.31 16.57
CA ALA A 343 5.23 1.89 17.56
C ALA A 343 5.54 3.38 17.80
N THR A 344 6.82 3.71 17.99
CA THR A 344 7.28 5.09 18.22
C THR A 344 6.97 5.98 17.01
N VAL A 345 7.35 5.54 15.80
CA VAL A 345 7.09 6.29 14.56
C VAL A 345 5.60 6.51 14.36
N THR A 346 4.80 5.45 14.46
CA THR A 346 3.34 5.50 14.26
C THR A 346 2.70 6.45 15.27
N ARG A 347 3.07 6.35 16.54
CA ARG A 347 2.54 7.22 17.60
C ARG A 347 2.87 8.69 17.33
N THR A 348 4.13 9.00 17.02
CA THR A 348 4.57 10.37 16.74
C THR A 348 3.86 10.96 15.52
N VAL A 349 3.69 10.17 14.45
CA VAL A 349 2.91 10.55 13.28
C VAL A 349 1.46 10.86 13.67
N CYS A 350 0.79 9.95 14.37
CA CYS A 350 -0.59 10.15 14.80
C CYS A 350 -0.75 11.39 15.69
N GLN A 351 0.15 11.61 16.64
CA GLN A 351 0.14 12.80 17.50
C GLN A 351 0.36 14.09 16.69
N GLY A 352 1.27 14.08 15.71
CA GLY A 352 1.50 15.23 14.83
C GLY A 352 0.28 15.57 13.98
N LEU A 353 -0.40 14.57 13.43
CA LEU A 353 -1.64 14.75 12.67
C LEU A 353 -2.79 15.28 13.54
N VAL A 354 -2.92 14.78 14.77
CA VAL A 354 -3.91 15.28 15.74
C VAL A 354 -3.61 16.74 16.13
N ALA A 355 -2.36 17.06 16.42
CA ALA A 355 -1.93 18.43 16.74
C ALA A 355 -2.24 19.39 15.59
N PHE A 356 -1.97 18.96 14.35
CA PHE A 356 -2.29 19.74 13.15
C PHE A 356 -3.78 20.06 13.08
N GLN A 357 -4.62 19.04 13.26
CA GLN A 357 -6.07 19.19 13.19
C GLN A 357 -6.65 20.03 14.34
N GLN A 358 -6.01 20.03 15.51
CA GLN A 358 -6.39 20.86 16.66
C GLN A 358 -5.89 22.31 16.55
N GLY A 359 -5.14 22.63 15.50
CA GLY A 359 -4.58 23.97 15.28
C GLY A 359 -3.28 24.24 16.04
N ASP A 360 -2.70 23.25 16.72
CA ASP A 360 -1.37 23.33 17.32
C ASP A 360 -0.30 23.03 16.25
N TYR A 361 -0.17 23.97 15.31
CA TYR A 361 0.73 23.82 14.17
C TYR A 361 2.21 23.78 14.59
N ALA A 362 2.55 24.41 15.72
CA ALA A 362 3.91 24.38 16.25
C ALA A 362 4.28 22.97 16.73
N ALA A 363 3.41 22.33 17.53
CA ALA A 363 3.62 20.95 17.96
C ALA A 363 3.55 19.97 16.79
N ALA A 364 2.62 20.17 15.85
CA ALA A 364 2.53 19.36 14.64
C ALA A 364 3.84 19.38 13.84
N TYR A 365 4.40 20.57 13.61
CA TYR A 365 5.68 20.71 12.94
C TYR A 365 6.81 19.98 13.70
N GLU A 366 6.94 20.20 15.02
CA GLU A 366 8.02 19.58 15.81
C GLU A 366 7.93 18.05 15.80
N LEU A 367 6.73 17.48 15.93
CA LEU A 367 6.53 16.04 15.91
C LEU A 367 6.83 15.45 14.52
N LEU A 368 6.27 16.05 13.47
CA LEU A 368 6.36 15.50 12.13
C LEU A 368 7.76 15.70 11.51
N SER A 369 8.35 16.91 11.61
CA SER A 369 9.67 17.18 11.03
C SER A 369 10.76 16.26 11.58
N ASN A 370 10.73 15.97 12.88
CA ASN A 370 11.69 15.07 13.53
C ASN A 370 11.51 13.60 13.12
N ILE A 371 10.30 13.19 12.73
CA ILE A 371 10.02 11.79 12.39
C ILE A 371 10.10 11.49 10.88
N LEU A 372 10.06 12.51 10.02
CA LEU A 372 10.12 12.36 8.55
C LEU A 372 11.18 11.36 8.04
N PRO A 373 12.43 11.34 8.54
CA PRO A 373 13.43 10.37 8.07
C PRO A 373 13.07 8.90 8.37
N ALA A 374 12.24 8.66 9.39
CA ALA A 374 11.86 7.32 9.85
C ALA A 374 10.48 6.87 9.37
N VAL A 375 9.69 7.73 8.69
CA VAL A 375 8.31 7.41 8.29
C VAL A 375 8.19 6.25 7.32
N ARG A 376 9.28 5.81 6.66
CA ARG A 376 9.27 4.57 5.87
C ARG A 376 8.87 3.36 6.72
N ALA A 377 9.17 3.36 8.02
CA ALA A 377 8.89 2.25 8.93
C ALA A 377 7.39 1.93 9.12
N ILE A 378 6.47 2.82 8.72
CA ILE A 378 5.02 2.56 8.81
C ILE A 378 4.46 1.90 7.53
N GLY A 379 5.30 1.60 6.54
CA GLY A 379 4.87 1.05 5.25
C GLY A 379 4.24 2.09 4.32
N GLY A 380 3.37 1.61 3.42
CA GLY A 380 2.83 2.39 2.32
C GLY A 380 3.86 2.64 1.21
N SER A 381 3.44 3.29 0.14
CA SER A 381 4.35 3.77 -0.91
C SER A 381 4.92 5.14 -0.57
N ASN A 382 5.97 5.54 -1.28
CA ASN A 382 6.51 6.88 -1.14
C ASN A 382 5.47 7.98 -1.39
N ALA A 383 4.71 7.87 -2.49
CA ALA A 383 3.67 8.85 -2.84
C ALA A 383 2.60 8.98 -1.74
N GLN A 384 2.25 7.88 -1.06
CA GLN A 384 1.32 7.90 0.06
C GLN A 384 1.89 8.64 1.28
N ARG A 385 3.17 8.40 1.61
CA ARG A 385 3.86 9.03 2.74
C ARG A 385 4.18 10.50 2.54
N ASP A 386 4.30 10.98 1.31
CA ASP A 386 4.58 12.39 0.99
C ASP A 386 3.54 13.36 1.59
N LEU A 387 2.34 12.88 1.95
CA LEU A 387 1.36 13.63 2.76
C LEU A 387 1.91 14.13 4.09
N LEU A 388 2.78 13.37 4.76
CA LEU A 388 3.35 13.77 6.05
C LEU A 388 4.28 14.97 5.88
N GLU A 389 5.06 15.00 4.80
CA GLU A 389 5.91 16.15 4.49
C GLU A 389 5.07 17.36 4.08
N LEU A 390 4.04 17.19 3.24
CA LEU A 390 3.10 18.26 2.89
C LEU A 390 2.41 18.86 4.14
N THR A 391 2.02 17.99 5.09
CA THR A 391 1.44 18.42 6.37
C THR A 391 2.47 19.18 7.21
N THR A 392 3.73 18.75 7.19
CA THR A 392 4.83 19.40 7.92
C THR A 392 5.13 20.79 7.35
N ILE A 393 5.14 20.94 6.02
CA ILE A 393 5.28 22.22 5.32
C ILE A 393 4.13 23.16 5.74
N GLU A 394 2.89 22.68 5.65
CA GLU A 394 1.73 23.49 5.99
C GLU A 394 1.71 23.88 7.49
N ALA A 395 2.12 22.96 8.37
CA ALA A 395 2.28 23.23 9.80
C ALA A 395 3.33 24.32 10.04
N ALA A 396 4.48 24.24 9.36
CA ALA A 396 5.54 25.26 9.44
C ALA A 396 5.03 26.64 9.02
N ILE A 397 4.32 26.73 7.89
CA ILE A 397 3.74 27.99 7.39
C ILE A 397 2.77 28.57 8.41
N ARG A 398 1.81 27.78 8.91
CA ARG A 398 0.83 28.24 9.90
C ARG A 398 1.44 28.59 11.26
N ALA A 399 2.54 27.91 11.63
CA ALA A 399 3.32 28.22 12.83
C ALA A 399 4.33 29.37 12.65
N ARG A 400 4.36 30.01 11.46
CA ARG A 400 5.31 31.09 11.10
C ARG A 400 6.79 30.68 11.15
N LYS A 401 7.07 29.40 10.93
CA LYS A 401 8.41 28.81 10.78
C LYS A 401 8.83 28.85 9.31
N PHE A 402 8.93 30.06 8.76
CA PHE A 402 9.04 30.27 7.31
C PHE A 402 10.33 29.73 6.71
N ASP A 403 11.47 29.90 7.38
CA ASP A 403 12.75 29.36 6.92
C ASP A 403 12.71 27.82 6.83
N GLN A 404 12.05 27.18 7.81
CA GLN A 404 11.88 25.73 7.83
C GLN A 404 10.91 25.26 6.73
N ALA A 405 9.83 26.00 6.49
CA ALA A 405 8.91 25.72 5.40
C ALA A 405 9.61 25.86 4.04
N GLU A 406 10.39 26.91 3.83
CA GLU A 406 11.18 27.13 2.61
C GLU A 406 12.16 25.97 2.38
N GLN A 407 12.90 25.58 3.42
CA GLN A 407 13.82 24.45 3.34
C GLN A 407 13.12 23.14 2.94
N LEU A 408 11.94 22.86 3.49
CA LEU A 408 11.16 21.67 3.12
C LEU A 408 10.59 21.76 1.70
N ILE A 409 10.20 22.93 1.22
CA ILE A 409 9.73 23.10 -0.18
C ILE A 409 10.87 22.93 -1.18
N GLU A 410 12.07 23.42 -0.86
CA GLU A 410 13.22 23.38 -1.77
C GLU A 410 13.95 22.03 -1.75
N CYS A 411 14.09 21.40 -0.59
CA CYS A 411 14.89 20.18 -0.41
C CYS A 411 14.05 18.93 -0.13
N GLY A 412 12.76 19.09 0.17
CA GLY A 412 11.86 18.00 0.49
C GLY A 412 11.49 17.16 -0.71
N ARG A 413 10.92 15.99 -0.44
CA ARG A 413 10.57 14.99 -1.45
C ARG A 413 9.29 15.36 -2.20
N SER A 414 8.23 15.68 -1.48
CA SER A 414 6.85 15.86 -1.97
C SER A 414 6.71 16.96 -3.01
N LEU A 415 7.57 17.98 -2.97
CA LEU A 415 7.57 19.13 -3.89
C LEU A 415 8.85 19.28 -4.70
N ARG A 416 9.67 18.21 -4.82
CA ARG A 416 10.97 18.23 -5.50
C ARG A 416 10.89 18.59 -6.99
N HIS A 417 9.74 18.37 -7.62
CA HIS A 417 9.54 18.62 -9.05
C HIS A 417 8.75 19.91 -9.29
N PRO A 418 9.13 20.70 -10.31
CA PRO A 418 8.32 21.83 -10.75
C PRO A 418 6.90 21.40 -11.11
N SER A 419 5.91 22.02 -10.49
CA SER A 419 4.50 21.76 -10.75
C SER A 419 3.63 22.96 -10.34
N PRO A 420 2.39 23.06 -10.85
CA PRO A 420 1.41 23.99 -10.30
C PRO A 420 1.23 23.85 -8.79
N PHE A 421 1.24 22.61 -8.27
CA PHE A 421 1.09 22.36 -6.85
C PHE A 421 2.28 22.81 -6.00
N ARG A 422 3.51 22.65 -6.49
CA ARG A 422 4.69 23.29 -5.86
C ARG A 422 4.55 24.82 -5.85
N THR A 423 4.10 25.41 -6.97
CA THR A 423 3.91 26.85 -7.08
C THR A 423 2.90 27.36 -6.06
N PHE A 424 1.80 26.63 -5.87
CA PHE A 424 0.82 26.91 -4.81
C PHE A 424 1.46 27.00 -3.42
N PHE A 425 2.31 26.05 -3.04
CA PHE A 425 2.99 26.09 -1.72
C PHE A 425 4.01 27.23 -1.61
N VAL A 426 4.72 27.57 -2.69
CA VAL A 426 5.64 28.72 -2.73
C VAL A 426 4.87 30.03 -2.56
N ASP A 427 3.76 30.21 -3.28
CA ASP A 427 2.93 31.41 -3.17
C ASP A 427 2.24 31.48 -1.80
N ARG A 428 1.84 30.33 -1.27
CA ARG A 428 1.31 30.20 0.09
C ARG A 428 2.32 30.57 1.18
N LEU A 429 3.61 30.25 1.01
CA LEU A 429 4.66 30.70 1.91
C LEU A 429 4.85 32.23 1.87
N ARG A 430 4.67 32.84 0.69
CA ARG A 430 4.76 34.30 0.48
C ARG A 430 3.54 35.04 1.00
N ASP A 431 2.36 34.44 0.86
CA ASP A 431 1.08 34.95 1.35
C ASP A 431 0.98 34.69 2.86
N GLN A 432 1.47 35.64 3.65
CA GLN A 432 1.55 35.59 5.13
C GLN A 432 0.18 35.55 5.86
N GLU A 433 -0.94 35.34 5.17
CA GLU A 433 -2.28 35.30 5.74
C GLU A 433 -2.85 33.86 5.89
N PRO A 434 -3.47 33.51 7.03
CA PRO A 434 -4.12 32.21 7.20
C PRO A 434 -5.30 32.00 6.23
N ILE A 435 -5.48 30.76 5.71
CA ILE A 435 -6.57 30.37 4.78
C ILE A 435 -7.95 30.75 5.30
N HIS A 436 -8.17 30.68 6.61
CA HIS A 436 -9.47 30.94 7.23
C HIS A 436 -9.96 32.41 7.14
N ARG A 437 -9.28 33.27 6.37
CA ARG A 437 -9.70 34.65 6.09
C ARG A 437 -9.97 34.97 4.62
N ARG A 438 -9.75 34.04 3.68
CA ARG A 438 -10.15 34.24 2.28
C ARG A 438 -11.56 33.69 2.09
N ALA A 439 -12.51 34.61 2.29
CA ALA A 439 -13.97 34.61 2.08
C ALA A 439 -14.65 33.31 1.61
#